data_AF-A0AAD5JYZ0-F1
#
_entry.id   AF-A0AAD5JYZ0-F1
#
_cell.length_a   1.000
_cell.length_b   1.000
_cell.length_c   1.000
_cell.angle_alpha   90.00
_cell.angle_beta   90.00
_cell.angle_gamma   90.00
#
_symmetry.space_group_name_H-M   'P 1'
#
loop_
_entity.id
_entity.type
_entity.pdbx_description
1 polymer ?
#
loop_
_entity_poly.entity_id
_entity_poly.type
_entity_poly.pdbx_seq_one_letter_code
_entity_poly.pdbx_strand_id
1 'polypeptide(L)'
;ESGTIGRVEMVNFMCHPYLRIDLGPKVNFVIGHNGSGKSAILTAITVALGAKANSTNRGKKLSSLIREGANAALVTVHITNKGPDAYRHDVFGDTIIVERKILKDGVGNYRIKTLSGKVVSTKREELTALLDHMVIQVDNQLVILTQDMAREFLNSSSPNEKYKLFMRGTQLAELAEDYAIVRETLDTMGTILKRKEQSLPDLQRRAKEAFQRFETVKTLSTVEDRLEELSNELSWSQVIAKEKEEKAEIASLERAKASDVRDINTRVQSYKATIKNFEKKIAEHTAREANSQSIRSSLELQLEELGEEKIEKEEELNKSRNEFDRLENDKIRHINNKQNAIRSMDIAQKKIDQQRNNITELQSLKSNRLRAYGQYVPEVLEDIEKETRWRRKPVGPLGRYVKLKYQEYRDTMEIVLGRYLNAFLVEHTEDRRLLMSILERRRMRDTMVLVASYDLFDFSSGEPDEQYLTVLRALEFEDEWVKRQLIIGLNIEKILLIAERAKADEVMKNGGPANVKSCFTAQAQRVGSARGKRVEALNKYTGPQRFKQEIDSDIRYIVCVEGRRIILVSFVTSLTITY
;
A
#
# COMPACT_ATOMS: atom_id res chain seq x y z
N GLU A 1 -1.62 20.96 -13.03
CA GLU A 1 -0.19 20.64 -13.14
C GLU A 1 0.41 20.74 -11.74
N SER A 2 1.01 19.65 -11.31
CA SER A 2 1.59 19.49 -9.98
C SER A 2 3.07 19.16 -10.16
N GLY A 3 3.95 19.66 -9.30
CA GLY A 3 5.38 19.35 -9.32
C GLY A 3 6.24 20.27 -10.20
N THR A 4 5.68 21.30 -10.83
CA THR A 4 6.47 22.29 -11.59
C THR A 4 6.99 23.40 -10.68
N ILE A 5 8.26 23.78 -10.81
CA ILE A 5 8.84 24.93 -10.08
C ILE A 5 8.41 26.22 -10.75
N GLY A 6 7.60 27.03 -10.07
CA GLY A 6 7.08 28.31 -10.58
C GLY A 6 7.90 29.53 -10.16
N ARG A 7 8.66 29.46 -9.06
CA ARG A 7 9.52 30.58 -8.61
C ARG A 7 10.69 30.09 -7.79
N VAL A 8 11.82 30.78 -7.92
CA VAL A 8 12.99 30.64 -7.05
C VAL A 8 13.39 32.02 -6.53
N GLU A 9 13.55 32.14 -5.23
CA GLU A 9 14.06 33.33 -4.56
C GLU A 9 15.30 32.99 -3.74
N MET A 10 16.29 33.88 -3.78
CA MET A 10 17.55 33.73 -3.10
C MET A 10 17.90 35.02 -2.38
N VAL A 11 18.33 34.91 -1.13
CA VAL A 11 18.83 36.02 -0.31
C VAL A 11 20.21 35.64 0.21
N ASN A 12 21.21 36.48 -0.04
CA ASN A 12 22.61 36.30 0.35
C ASN A 12 23.19 34.92 -0.05
N PHE A 13 22.87 34.46 -1.26
CA PHE A 13 23.26 33.15 -1.76
C PHE A 13 24.33 33.29 -2.87
N MET A 14 25.51 32.72 -2.62
CA MET A 14 26.70 32.81 -3.47
C MET A 14 27.03 34.27 -3.85
N CYS A 15 26.90 34.64 -5.13
CA CYS A 15 27.19 36.00 -5.60
C CYS A 15 25.98 36.95 -5.50
N HIS A 16 24.79 36.44 -5.15
CA HIS A 16 23.54 37.21 -5.18
C HIS A 16 23.16 37.73 -3.79
N PRO A 17 23.10 39.06 -3.57
CA PRO A 17 22.47 39.61 -2.36
C PRO A 17 20.97 39.33 -2.32
N TYR A 18 20.29 39.54 -3.44
CA TYR A 18 18.90 39.16 -3.65
C TYR A 18 18.70 38.82 -5.12
N LEU A 19 18.06 37.69 -5.41
CA LEU A 19 17.62 37.35 -6.75
C LEU A 19 16.29 36.62 -6.67
N ARG A 20 15.32 37.07 -7.45
CA ARG A 20 14.04 36.42 -7.63
C ARG A 20 13.84 36.12 -9.11
N ILE A 21 13.43 34.87 -9.39
CA ILE A 21 13.19 34.38 -10.73
C ILE A 21 11.83 33.68 -10.74
N ASP A 22 10.91 34.22 -11.50
CA ASP A 22 9.66 33.55 -11.84
C ASP A 22 9.92 32.62 -13.03
N LEU A 23 9.66 31.33 -12.86
CA LEU A 23 9.88 30.28 -13.85
C LEU A 23 8.55 29.97 -14.55
N GLY A 24 8.61 29.82 -15.87
CA GLY A 24 7.51 29.32 -16.66
C GLY A 24 7.29 27.81 -16.44
N PRO A 25 6.09 27.30 -16.81
CA PRO A 25 5.67 25.94 -16.48
C PRO A 25 6.38 24.84 -17.30
N LYS A 26 7.18 25.19 -18.31
CA LYS A 26 7.78 24.22 -19.24
C LYS A 26 9.29 24.40 -19.34
N VAL A 27 9.74 25.29 -20.22
CA VAL A 27 11.17 25.51 -20.48
C VAL A 27 11.58 26.88 -19.97
N ASN A 28 12.66 26.90 -19.20
CA ASN A 28 13.23 28.11 -18.62
C ASN A 28 14.67 28.28 -19.10
N PHE A 29 15.03 29.50 -19.53
CA PHE A 29 16.39 29.83 -19.92
C PHE A 29 16.95 30.89 -18.97
N VAL A 30 18.14 30.61 -18.45
CA VAL A 30 18.90 31.55 -17.62
C VAL A 30 20.17 31.89 -18.37
N ILE A 31 20.30 33.13 -18.82
CA ILE A 31 21.42 33.63 -19.63
C ILE A 31 22.17 34.71 -18.86
N GLY A 32 23.46 34.88 -19.14
CA GLY A 32 24.35 35.83 -18.47
C GLY A 32 25.81 35.55 -18.77
N HIS A 33 26.69 36.50 -18.51
CA HIS A 33 28.14 36.34 -18.69
C HIS A 33 28.73 35.30 -17.72
N ASN A 34 29.91 34.76 -18.01
CA ASN A 34 30.60 33.90 -17.05
C ASN A 34 30.86 34.67 -15.75
N GLY A 35 30.66 34.00 -14.61
CA GLY A 35 30.70 34.65 -13.30
C GLY A 35 29.41 35.38 -12.87
N SER A 36 28.39 35.52 -13.73
CA SER A 36 27.12 36.19 -13.39
C SER A 36 26.21 35.42 -12.41
N GLY A 37 26.68 34.30 -11.85
CA GLY A 37 25.90 33.53 -10.89
C GLY A 37 24.79 32.65 -11.46
N LYS A 38 24.81 32.30 -12.75
CA LYS A 38 23.79 31.41 -13.36
C LYS A 38 23.70 30.05 -12.68
N SER A 39 24.84 29.40 -12.48
CA SER A 39 24.91 28.09 -11.83
C SER A 39 24.41 28.14 -10.38
N ALA A 40 24.46 29.31 -9.73
CA ALA A 40 23.94 29.48 -8.38
C ALA A 40 22.42 29.22 -8.31
N ILE A 41 21.67 29.49 -9.38
CA ILE A 41 20.23 29.23 -9.43
C ILE A 41 19.95 27.73 -9.39
N LEU A 42 20.65 26.95 -10.20
CA LEU A 42 20.53 25.48 -10.18
C LEU A 42 20.96 24.94 -8.81
N THR A 43 22.09 25.40 -8.29
CA THR A 43 22.58 25.01 -6.96
C THR A 43 21.58 25.37 -5.85
N ALA A 44 20.91 26.52 -5.94
CA ALA A 44 19.88 26.93 -5.00
C ALA A 44 18.67 25.99 -5.06
N ILE A 45 18.17 25.67 -6.25
CA ILE A 45 17.07 24.71 -6.44
C ILE A 45 17.44 23.36 -5.84
N THR A 46 18.61 22.81 -6.18
CA THR A 46 19.02 21.48 -5.69
C THR A 46 19.15 21.43 -4.17
N VAL A 47 19.73 22.47 -3.57
CA VAL A 47 19.94 22.53 -2.11
C VAL A 47 18.62 22.76 -1.37
N ALA A 48 17.72 23.59 -1.92
CA ALA A 48 16.41 23.82 -1.34
C ALA A 48 15.52 22.57 -1.39
N LEU A 49 15.71 21.72 -2.40
CA LEU A 49 14.97 20.48 -2.60
C LEU A 49 15.72 19.25 -2.05
N GLY A 50 16.68 19.41 -1.13
CA GLY A 50 17.16 18.30 -0.33
C GLY A 50 18.46 17.63 -0.75
N ALA A 51 19.10 18.08 -1.84
CA ALA A 51 20.40 17.56 -2.29
C ALA A 51 21.50 17.84 -1.27
N LYS A 52 22.50 16.95 -1.21
CA LYS A 52 23.65 17.07 -0.31
C LYS A 52 24.62 18.16 -0.80
N ALA A 53 25.36 18.79 0.11
CA ALA A 53 26.31 19.85 -0.28
C ALA A 53 27.37 19.36 -1.29
N ASN A 54 27.86 18.14 -1.10
CA ASN A 54 28.88 17.53 -1.96
C ASN A 54 28.39 17.22 -3.38
N SER A 55 27.09 17.02 -3.61
CA SER A 55 26.57 16.77 -4.96
C SER A 55 26.50 18.03 -5.82
N THR A 56 26.66 19.22 -5.21
CA THR A 56 26.62 20.50 -5.93
C THR A 56 27.93 20.89 -6.61
N ASN A 57 29.05 20.22 -6.30
CA ASN A 57 30.40 20.57 -6.76
C ASN A 57 30.87 22.02 -6.43
N ARG A 58 30.17 22.71 -5.51
CA ARG A 58 30.46 24.10 -5.11
C ARG A 58 30.98 24.25 -3.68
N GLY A 59 31.19 23.13 -2.98
CA GLY A 59 31.83 23.10 -1.67
C GLY A 59 31.46 21.86 -0.86
N LYS A 60 32.29 21.52 0.14
CA LYS A 60 32.03 20.38 1.04
C LYS A 60 31.00 20.70 2.13
N LYS A 61 30.76 21.98 2.43
CA LYS A 61 29.85 22.46 3.48
C LYS A 61 28.83 23.42 2.90
N LEU A 62 27.59 23.39 3.37
CA LEU A 62 26.55 24.33 2.92
C LEU A 62 26.88 25.80 3.22
N SER A 63 27.67 26.07 4.27
CA SER A 63 28.08 27.44 4.62
C SER A 63 28.93 28.12 3.54
N SER A 64 29.58 27.36 2.64
CA SER A 64 30.32 27.94 1.51
C SER A 64 29.40 28.50 0.41
N LEU A 65 28.10 28.24 0.49
CA LEU A 65 27.11 28.79 -0.44
C LEU A 65 26.55 30.14 0.05
N ILE A 66 26.93 30.59 1.24
CA ILE A 66 26.54 31.90 1.76
C ILE A 66 27.40 32.97 1.08
N ARG A 67 26.78 34.07 0.68
CA ARG A 67 27.49 35.23 0.13
C ARG A 67 28.52 35.77 1.12
N GLU A 68 29.69 36.13 0.60
CA GLU A 68 30.76 36.71 1.41
C GLU A 68 30.28 37.95 2.19
N GLY A 69 30.66 38.05 3.47
CA GLY A 69 30.19 39.09 4.38
C GLY A 69 28.81 38.87 5.00
N ALA A 70 28.05 37.84 4.60
CA ALA A 70 26.77 37.49 5.21
C ALA A 70 26.86 36.33 6.22
N ASN A 71 25.95 36.32 7.20
CA ASN A 71 25.88 35.29 8.24
C ASN A 71 24.87 34.17 7.92
N ALA A 72 23.99 34.39 6.94
CA ALA A 72 22.97 33.43 6.54
C ALA A 72 22.57 33.65 5.08
N ALA A 73 22.13 32.57 4.44
CA ALA A 73 21.47 32.58 3.14
C ALA A 73 20.07 31.98 3.26
N LEU A 74 19.14 32.42 2.42
CA LEU A 74 17.80 31.85 2.31
C LEU A 74 17.53 31.53 0.85
N VAL A 75 17.07 30.31 0.59
CA VAL A 75 16.55 29.90 -0.71
C VAL A 75 15.09 29.49 -0.55
N THR A 76 14.23 30.02 -1.40
CA THR A 76 12.80 29.72 -1.42
C THR A 76 12.42 29.21 -2.79
N VAL A 77 11.76 28.06 -2.85
CA VAL A 77 11.29 27.43 -4.10
C VAL A 77 9.78 27.26 -4.02
N HIS A 78 9.07 27.80 -5.00
CA HIS A 78 7.63 27.64 -5.13
C HIS A 78 7.33 26.52 -6.12
N ILE A 79 6.63 25.50 -5.66
CA ILE A 79 6.23 24.33 -6.45
C ILE A 79 4.71 24.40 -6.63
N THR A 80 4.27 24.27 -7.87
CA THR A 80 2.85 24.17 -8.22
C THR A 80 2.25 22.88 -7.66
N ASN A 81 1.04 22.97 -7.11
CA ASN A 81 0.35 21.85 -6.49
C ASN A 81 -1.10 21.83 -6.97
N LYS A 82 -1.32 21.62 -8.27
CA LYS A 82 -2.66 21.67 -8.90
C LYS A 82 -2.97 20.43 -9.72
N GLY A 83 -4.23 20.07 -9.79
CA GLY A 83 -4.72 18.96 -10.62
C GLY A 83 -4.82 17.65 -9.84
N PRO A 84 -5.12 16.53 -10.52
CA PRO A 84 -5.44 15.27 -9.86
C PRO A 84 -4.28 14.69 -9.04
N ASP A 85 -3.04 15.01 -9.41
CA ASP A 85 -1.82 14.54 -8.73
C ASP A 85 -1.29 15.55 -7.69
N ALA A 86 -2.13 16.46 -7.20
CA ALA A 86 -1.73 17.40 -6.16
C ALA A 86 -1.41 16.68 -4.84
N TYR A 87 -0.27 17.01 -4.24
CA TYR A 87 0.16 16.51 -2.96
C TYR A 87 -0.59 17.22 -1.84
N ARG A 88 -1.47 16.49 -1.13
CA ARG A 88 -2.23 16.98 0.04
C ARG A 88 -2.82 18.38 -0.19
N HIS A 89 -3.58 18.50 -1.29
CA HIS A 89 -4.12 19.78 -1.77
C HIS A 89 -5.01 20.47 -0.72
N ASP A 90 -5.70 19.70 0.10
CA ASP A 90 -6.48 20.15 1.25
C ASP A 90 -5.66 20.93 2.30
N VAL A 91 -4.39 20.56 2.47
CA VAL A 91 -3.48 21.18 3.45
C VAL A 91 -2.67 22.31 2.83
N PHE A 92 -2.09 22.06 1.65
CA PHE A 92 -1.13 22.98 1.04
C PHE A 92 -1.74 23.97 0.04
N GLY A 93 -2.92 23.65 -0.48
CA GLY A 93 -3.56 24.38 -1.57
C GLY A 93 -2.77 24.30 -2.86
N ASP A 94 -2.94 25.32 -3.69
CA ASP A 94 -2.48 25.41 -5.08
C ASP A 94 -0.95 25.54 -5.26
N THR A 95 -0.21 25.85 -4.20
CA THR A 95 1.24 26.10 -4.27
C THR A 95 1.90 25.75 -2.94
N ILE A 96 2.96 24.94 -3.03
CA ILE A 96 3.82 24.55 -1.91
C ILE A 96 5.09 25.39 -1.98
N ILE A 97 5.46 26.00 -0.86
CA ILE A 97 6.68 26.80 -0.75
C ILE A 97 7.69 26.02 0.10
N VAL A 98 8.84 25.71 -0.47
CA VAL A 98 9.96 25.07 0.22
C VAL A 98 11.04 26.10 0.48
N GLU A 99 11.29 26.39 1.76
CA GLU A 99 12.36 27.27 2.21
C GLU A 99 13.51 26.49 2.82
N ARG A 100 14.72 26.82 2.41
CA ARG A 100 15.96 26.34 3.01
C ARG A 100 16.77 27.52 3.51
N LYS A 101 16.84 27.67 4.83
CA LYS A 101 17.74 28.63 5.49
C LYS A 101 19.08 27.97 5.75
N ILE A 102 20.17 28.62 5.33
CA ILE A 102 21.54 28.18 5.55
C ILE A 102 22.20 29.17 6.52
N LEU A 103 22.76 28.67 7.62
CA LEU A 103 23.44 29.47 8.64
C LEU A 103 24.95 29.22 8.55
N LYS A 104 25.75 30.26 8.78
CA LYS A 104 27.22 30.15 8.80
C LYS A 104 27.72 29.20 9.89
N ASP A 105 27.11 29.30 11.07
CA ASP A 105 27.52 28.59 12.30
C ASP A 105 26.46 27.61 12.83
N GLY A 106 25.64 27.00 11.95
CA GLY A 106 24.59 26.11 12.43
C GLY A 106 23.95 25.20 11.38
N VAL A 107 23.06 24.32 11.86
CA VAL A 107 22.25 23.45 11.02
C VAL A 107 21.18 24.29 10.34
N GLY A 108 21.25 24.37 9.01
CA GLY A 108 20.19 24.99 8.23
C GLY A 108 18.87 24.24 8.39
N ASN A 109 17.75 24.97 8.38
CA ASN A 109 16.41 24.40 8.59
C ASN A 109 15.59 24.42 7.29
N TYR A 110 14.73 23.40 7.13
CA TYR A 110 13.68 23.38 6.12
C TYR A 110 12.39 23.93 6.70
N ARG A 111 11.62 24.64 5.87
CA ARG A 111 10.23 25.00 6.16
C ARG A 111 9.41 24.75 4.90
N ILE A 112 8.39 23.92 5.00
CA ILE A 112 7.44 23.65 3.94
C ILE A 112 6.16 24.41 4.31
N LYS A 113 5.78 25.36 3.47
CA LYS A 113 4.70 26.32 3.73
C LYS A 113 3.63 26.25 2.65
N THR A 114 2.46 26.74 3.02
CA THR A 114 1.38 27.09 2.09
C THR A 114 1.61 28.47 1.48
N LEU A 115 0.88 28.81 0.43
CA LEU A 115 0.95 30.14 -0.20
C LEU A 115 0.61 31.30 0.75
N SER A 116 -0.23 31.07 1.77
CA SER A 116 -0.56 32.08 2.79
C SER A 116 0.56 32.30 3.82
N GLY A 117 1.67 31.57 3.72
CA GLY A 117 2.82 31.66 4.61
C GLY A 117 2.78 30.75 5.83
N LYS A 118 1.69 29.99 6.03
CA LYS A 118 1.58 29.01 7.14
C LYS A 118 2.58 27.87 6.95
N VAL A 119 3.43 27.63 7.96
CA VAL A 119 4.36 26.49 8.01
C VAL A 119 3.58 25.22 8.34
N VAL A 120 3.67 24.21 7.48
CA VAL A 120 3.03 22.91 7.66
C VAL A 120 4.01 21.88 8.22
N SER A 121 5.26 21.88 7.77
CA SER A 121 6.28 20.95 8.24
C SER A 121 7.68 21.56 8.17
N THR A 122 8.57 21.04 9.02
CA THR A 122 10.01 21.35 9.04
C THR A 122 10.88 20.08 8.92
N LYS A 123 10.24 18.91 8.78
CA LYS A 123 10.89 17.59 8.75
C LYS A 123 11.44 17.26 7.36
N ARG A 124 12.57 16.55 7.31
CA ARG A 124 13.18 16.13 6.03
C ARG A 124 12.36 15.03 5.37
N GLU A 125 11.75 14.15 6.15
CA GLU A 125 10.94 13.03 5.66
C GLU A 125 9.72 13.53 4.86
N GLU A 126 9.09 14.62 5.30
CA GLU A 126 7.99 15.25 4.56
C GLU A 126 8.48 15.86 3.24
N LEU A 127 9.68 16.45 3.22
CA LEU A 127 10.28 16.94 1.98
C LEU A 127 10.56 15.78 1.01
N THR A 128 11.11 14.66 1.49
CA THR A 128 11.33 13.47 0.67
C THR A 128 10.02 12.95 0.09
N ALA A 129 8.99 12.77 0.92
CA ALA A 129 7.67 12.30 0.46
C ALA A 129 7.03 13.24 -0.58
N LEU A 130 7.16 14.56 -0.37
CA LEU A 130 6.72 15.56 -1.35
C LEU A 130 7.44 15.40 -2.69
N LEU A 131 8.77 15.26 -2.67
CA LEU A 131 9.57 15.13 -3.89
C LEU A 131 9.31 13.82 -4.63
N ASP A 132 9.15 12.72 -3.89
CA ASP A 132 8.82 11.40 -4.44
C ASP A 132 7.44 11.42 -5.12
N HIS A 133 6.43 11.99 -4.46
CA HIS A 133 5.08 12.14 -5.03
C HIS A 133 5.08 12.98 -6.31
N MET A 134 5.91 14.02 -6.36
CA MET A 134 6.03 14.92 -7.52
C MET A 134 7.06 14.45 -8.56
N VAL A 135 7.73 13.31 -8.33
CA VAL A 135 8.78 12.75 -9.19
C VAL A 135 9.95 13.75 -9.42
N ILE A 136 10.28 14.55 -8.41
CA ILE A 136 11.39 15.51 -8.46
C ILE A 136 12.65 14.86 -7.89
N GLN A 137 13.49 14.33 -8.77
CA GLN A 137 14.70 13.61 -8.38
C GLN A 137 15.95 14.49 -8.37
N VAL A 138 16.25 15.07 -7.21
CA VAL A 138 17.38 16.02 -7.09
C VAL A 138 18.76 15.36 -7.08
N ASP A 139 18.83 14.08 -6.73
CA ASP A 139 20.09 13.32 -6.66
C ASP A 139 20.37 12.54 -7.96
N ASN A 140 19.43 12.55 -8.91
CA ASN A 140 19.57 11.87 -10.19
C ASN A 140 20.40 12.73 -11.18
N GLN A 141 21.56 12.20 -11.56
CA GLN A 141 22.52 12.87 -12.44
C GLN A 141 22.03 13.04 -13.89
N LEU A 142 21.00 12.29 -14.31
CA LEU A 142 20.33 12.48 -15.60
C LEU A 142 19.27 13.59 -15.55
N VAL A 143 18.79 13.95 -14.35
CA VAL A 143 17.82 15.04 -14.13
C VAL A 143 18.55 16.35 -13.87
N ILE A 144 19.59 16.32 -13.03
CA ILE A 144 20.48 17.47 -12.78
C ILE A 144 21.87 17.14 -13.31
N LEU A 145 22.19 17.76 -14.44
CA LEU A 145 23.51 17.68 -15.03
C LEU A 145 24.28 18.98 -14.77
N THR A 146 25.26 18.92 -13.86
CA THR A 146 26.17 20.06 -13.63
C THR A 146 27.30 20.08 -14.67
N GLN A 147 27.92 21.24 -14.85
CA GLN A 147 29.04 21.39 -15.79
C GLN A 147 30.20 20.43 -15.49
N ASP A 148 30.53 20.22 -14.22
CA ASP A 148 31.63 19.34 -13.82
C ASP A 148 31.26 17.86 -14.00
N MET A 149 30.01 17.49 -13.70
CA MET A 149 29.50 16.13 -13.96
C MET A 149 29.47 15.80 -15.46
N ALA A 150 29.10 16.77 -16.30
CA ALA A 150 29.15 16.60 -17.75
C ALA A 150 30.58 16.38 -18.25
N ARG A 151 31.56 17.11 -17.69
CA ARG A 151 32.98 16.95 -18.03
C ARG A 151 33.52 15.59 -17.59
N GLU A 152 33.21 15.17 -16.37
CA GLU A 152 33.59 13.86 -15.83
C GLU A 152 32.98 12.71 -16.64
N PHE A 153 31.69 12.82 -16.99
CA PHE A 153 31.01 11.84 -17.82
C PHE A 153 31.65 11.69 -19.21
N LEU A 154 32.08 12.80 -19.83
CA LEU A 154 32.67 12.76 -21.17
C LEU A 154 34.14 12.33 -21.17
N ASN A 155 34.93 12.73 -20.16
CA ASN A 155 36.39 12.61 -20.21
C ASN A 155 36.96 11.44 -19.39
N SER A 156 36.26 10.97 -18.35
CA SER A 156 36.84 10.03 -17.38
C SER A 156 35.92 8.87 -16.99
N SER A 157 34.82 8.64 -17.71
CA SER A 157 33.90 7.53 -17.41
C SER A 157 34.23 6.23 -18.15
N SER A 158 34.47 5.18 -17.38
CA SER A 158 34.59 3.81 -17.85
C SER A 158 33.23 3.27 -18.36
N PRO A 159 33.22 2.23 -19.22
CA PRO A 159 31.98 1.57 -19.63
C PRO A 159 31.10 1.11 -18.45
N ASN A 160 31.73 0.68 -17.35
CA ASN A 160 31.05 0.28 -16.13
C ASN A 160 30.39 1.46 -15.40
N GLU A 161 31.07 2.61 -15.33
CA GLU A 161 30.49 3.83 -14.76
C GLU A 161 29.34 4.37 -15.62
N LYS A 162 29.44 4.28 -16.94
CA LYS A 162 28.34 4.62 -17.86
C LYS A 162 27.13 3.71 -17.63
N TYR A 163 27.35 2.41 -17.46
CA TYR A 163 26.29 1.46 -17.12
C TYR A 163 25.65 1.79 -15.77
N LYS A 164 26.44 2.03 -14.73
CA LYS A 164 25.94 2.43 -13.40
C LYS A 164 25.15 3.74 -13.46
N LEU A 165 25.64 4.74 -14.20
CA LEU A 165 24.97 6.01 -14.39
C LEU A 165 23.62 5.81 -15.10
N PHE A 166 23.59 4.99 -16.15
CA PHE A 166 22.36 4.65 -16.86
C PHE A 166 21.37 3.93 -15.94
N MET A 167 21.82 2.89 -15.22
CA MET A 167 20.98 2.10 -14.32
C MET A 167 20.42 2.92 -13.16
N ARG A 168 21.21 3.79 -12.54
CA ARG A 168 20.73 4.71 -11.50
C ARG A 168 19.86 5.82 -12.07
N GLY A 169 20.26 6.40 -13.19
CA GLY A 169 19.55 7.52 -13.78
C GLY A 169 18.19 7.15 -14.38
N THR A 170 18.03 5.91 -14.83
CA THR A 170 16.73 5.34 -15.27
C THR A 170 15.97 4.67 -14.13
N GLN A 171 16.50 4.70 -12.89
CA GLN A 171 15.96 4.04 -11.70
C GLN A 171 15.84 2.51 -11.80
N LEU A 172 16.41 1.89 -12.84
CA LEU A 172 16.41 0.42 -13.00
C LEU A 172 17.22 -0.29 -11.91
N ALA A 173 18.24 0.38 -11.37
CA ALA A 173 18.99 -0.14 -10.23
C ALA A 173 18.12 -0.21 -8.97
N GLU A 174 17.39 0.87 -8.66
CA GLU A 174 16.49 0.95 -7.50
C GLU A 174 15.36 -0.07 -7.65
N LEU A 175 14.77 -0.18 -8.85
CA LEU A 175 13.74 -1.17 -9.13
C LEU A 175 14.25 -2.62 -8.95
N ALA A 176 15.48 -2.92 -9.39
CA ALA A 176 16.05 -4.25 -9.22
C ALA A 176 16.32 -4.59 -7.74
N GLU A 177 16.76 -3.60 -6.97
CA GLU A 177 16.97 -3.73 -5.52
C GLU A 177 15.64 -3.94 -4.79
N ASP A 178 14.60 -3.18 -5.15
CA ASP A 178 13.23 -3.37 -4.65
C ASP A 178 12.71 -4.77 -4.96
N TYR A 179 12.91 -5.28 -6.17
CA TYR A 179 12.51 -6.65 -6.53
C TYR A 179 13.25 -7.72 -5.74
N ALA A 180 14.55 -7.51 -5.46
CA ALA A 180 15.33 -8.43 -4.64
C ALA A 180 14.78 -8.48 -3.21
N ILE A 181 14.53 -7.32 -2.61
CA ILE A 181 13.95 -7.20 -1.26
C ILE A 181 12.57 -7.85 -1.20
N VAL A 182 11.70 -7.60 -2.20
CA VAL A 182 10.37 -8.20 -2.26
C VAL A 182 10.47 -9.72 -2.37
N ARG A 183 11.39 -10.25 -3.18
CA ARG A 183 11.57 -11.70 -3.34
C ARG A 183 12.08 -12.35 -2.05
N GLU A 184 13.08 -11.76 -1.42
CA GLU A 184 13.61 -12.26 -0.14
C GLU A 184 12.54 -12.24 0.97
N THR A 185 11.73 -11.19 0.99
CA THR A 185 10.60 -11.07 1.92
C THR A 185 9.56 -12.17 1.67
N LEU A 186 9.22 -12.44 0.40
CA LEU A 186 8.28 -13.48 0.03
C LEU A 186 8.78 -14.87 0.39
N ASP A 187 10.05 -15.17 0.11
CA ASP A 187 10.66 -16.45 0.47
C ASP A 187 10.63 -16.66 1.98
N THR A 188 11.08 -15.66 2.74
CA THR A 188 11.09 -15.69 4.22
C THR A 188 9.68 -15.89 4.77
N MET A 189 8.69 -15.19 4.21
CA MET A 189 7.29 -15.37 4.59
C MET A 189 6.78 -16.78 4.26
N GLY A 190 7.12 -17.32 3.09
CA GLY A 190 6.77 -18.69 2.69
C GLY A 190 7.32 -19.74 3.65
N THR A 191 8.57 -19.62 4.09
CA THR A 191 9.18 -20.54 5.07
C THR A 191 8.49 -20.44 6.43
N ILE A 192 8.17 -19.23 6.89
CA ILE A 192 7.44 -19.02 8.15
C ILE A 192 6.05 -19.66 8.06
N LEU A 193 5.33 -19.47 6.96
CA LEU A 193 3.98 -19.95 6.77
C LEU A 193 3.93 -21.48 6.79
N LYS A 194 4.82 -22.15 6.03
CA LYS A 194 4.96 -23.61 6.06
C LYS A 194 5.27 -24.15 7.45
N ARG A 195 6.22 -23.53 8.17
CA ARG A 195 6.58 -23.96 9.53
C ARG A 195 5.42 -23.83 10.51
N LYS A 196 4.62 -22.77 10.38
CA LYS A 196 3.46 -22.53 11.24
C LYS A 196 2.29 -23.45 10.90
N GLU A 197 2.07 -23.71 9.63
CA GLU A 197 1.08 -24.67 9.14
C GLU A 197 1.38 -26.08 9.64
N GLN A 198 2.65 -26.51 9.61
CA GLN A 198 3.07 -27.81 10.17
C GLN A 198 2.87 -27.91 11.69
N SER A 199 2.94 -26.80 12.42
CA SER A 199 2.72 -26.79 13.88
C SER A 199 1.25 -26.72 14.29
N LEU A 200 0.35 -26.43 13.35
CA LEU A 200 -1.07 -26.22 13.62
C LEU A 200 -1.78 -27.49 14.15
N PRO A 201 -1.58 -28.69 13.59
CA PRO A 201 -2.27 -29.90 14.03
C PRO A 201 -1.88 -30.30 15.45
N ASP A 202 -0.59 -30.18 15.80
CA ASP A 202 -0.12 -30.51 17.15
C ASP A 202 -0.71 -29.56 18.20
N LEU A 203 -0.77 -28.27 17.88
CA LEU A 203 -1.39 -27.27 18.76
C LEU A 203 -2.91 -27.49 18.91
N GLN A 204 -3.60 -27.85 17.83
CA GLN A 204 -5.03 -28.20 17.89
C GLN A 204 -5.27 -29.45 18.73
N ARG A 205 -4.42 -30.48 18.59
CA ARG A 205 -4.48 -31.69 19.41
C ARG A 205 -4.29 -31.36 20.88
N ARG A 206 -3.22 -30.62 21.22
CA ARG A 206 -2.93 -30.22 22.60
C ARG A 206 -4.03 -29.36 23.21
N ALA A 207 -4.63 -28.46 22.44
CA ALA A 207 -5.78 -27.67 22.90
C ALA A 207 -6.99 -28.57 23.20
N LYS A 208 -7.25 -29.58 22.37
CA LYS A 208 -8.34 -30.54 22.59
C LYS A 208 -8.09 -31.41 23.82
N GLU A 209 -6.87 -31.91 24.00
CA GLU A 209 -6.48 -32.69 25.19
C GLU A 209 -6.59 -31.87 26.47
N ALA A 210 -6.12 -30.61 26.45
CA ALA A 210 -6.26 -29.69 27.59
C ALA A 210 -7.73 -29.40 27.92
N PHE A 211 -8.58 -29.20 26.90
CA PHE A 211 -10.01 -28.99 27.09
C PHE A 211 -10.70 -30.21 27.71
N GLN A 212 -10.36 -31.42 27.25
CA GLN A 212 -10.90 -32.66 27.84
C GLN A 212 -10.50 -32.82 29.30
N ARG A 213 -9.23 -32.55 29.65
CA ARG A 213 -8.78 -32.57 31.04
C ARG A 213 -9.51 -31.55 31.90
N PHE A 214 -9.75 -30.34 31.38
CA PHE A 214 -10.54 -29.33 32.07
C PHE A 214 -11.97 -29.81 32.37
N GLU A 215 -12.63 -30.47 31.41
CA GLU A 215 -13.97 -31.02 31.67
C GLU A 215 -13.95 -32.13 32.73
N THR A 216 -12.94 -33.02 32.72
CA THR A 216 -12.77 -34.01 33.80
C THR A 216 -12.57 -33.33 35.14
N VAL A 217 -11.75 -32.29 35.22
CA VAL A 217 -11.49 -31.55 36.47
C VAL A 217 -12.72 -30.78 36.94
N LYS A 218 -13.56 -30.27 36.03
CA LYS A 218 -14.83 -29.63 36.37
C LYS A 218 -15.79 -30.58 37.11
N THR A 219 -15.69 -31.89 36.89
CA THR A 219 -16.46 -32.88 37.67
C THR A 219 -16.01 -33.01 39.13
N LEU A 220 -14.89 -32.40 39.55
CA LEU A 220 -14.48 -32.36 40.96
C LEU A 220 -15.51 -31.65 41.86
N SER A 221 -16.30 -30.71 41.32
CA SER A 221 -17.41 -30.10 42.08
C SER A 221 -18.37 -31.16 42.63
N THR A 222 -18.59 -32.26 41.91
CA THR A 222 -19.45 -33.36 42.39
C THR A 222 -18.80 -34.20 43.48
N VAL A 223 -17.46 -34.26 43.51
CA VAL A 223 -16.70 -34.93 44.57
C VAL A 223 -16.66 -34.07 45.82
N GLU A 224 -16.55 -32.74 45.68
CA GLU A 224 -16.66 -31.78 46.78
C GLU A 224 -18.05 -31.85 47.44
N ASP A 225 -19.11 -31.85 46.63
CA ASP A 225 -20.49 -32.01 47.12
C ASP A 225 -20.65 -33.35 47.89
N ARG A 226 -20.04 -34.43 47.37
CA ARG A 226 -20.10 -35.76 48.00
C ARG A 226 -19.32 -35.84 49.31
N LEU A 227 -18.18 -35.15 49.38
CA LEU A 227 -17.37 -35.02 50.61
C LEU A 227 -18.15 -34.28 51.70
N GLU A 228 -18.85 -33.21 51.32
CA GLU A 228 -19.69 -32.44 52.23
C GLU A 228 -20.88 -33.28 52.74
N GLU A 229 -21.54 -34.05 51.85
CA GLU A 229 -22.59 -35.00 52.23
C GLU A 229 -22.09 -36.05 53.25
N LEU A 230 -20.95 -36.69 53.00
CA LEU A 230 -20.38 -37.71 53.88
C LEU A 230 -19.91 -37.12 55.22
N SER A 231 -19.35 -35.91 55.21
CA SER A 231 -18.97 -35.19 56.44
C SER A 231 -20.18 -34.86 57.32
N ASN A 232 -21.28 -34.44 56.68
CA ASN A 232 -22.55 -34.22 57.36
C ASN A 232 -23.13 -35.53 57.93
N GLU A 233 -23.08 -36.63 57.17
CA GLU A 233 -23.54 -37.96 57.63
C GLU A 233 -22.71 -38.49 58.81
N LEU A 234 -21.38 -38.29 58.78
CA LEU A 234 -20.50 -38.60 59.90
C LEU A 234 -20.89 -37.82 61.16
N SER A 235 -21.13 -36.51 61.00
CA SER A 235 -21.54 -35.62 62.10
C SER A 235 -22.87 -36.07 62.72
N TRP A 236 -23.86 -36.43 61.90
CA TRP A 236 -25.14 -36.97 62.37
C TRP A 236 -25.00 -38.34 63.03
N SER A 237 -24.14 -39.22 62.51
CA SER A 237 -23.82 -40.52 63.13
C SER A 237 -23.22 -40.35 64.52
N GLN A 238 -22.34 -39.36 64.71
CA GLN A 238 -21.80 -39.01 66.04
C GLN A 238 -22.89 -38.56 67.00
N VAL A 239 -23.83 -37.73 66.55
CA VAL A 239 -24.99 -37.29 67.34
C VAL A 239 -25.87 -38.49 67.72
N ILE A 240 -26.23 -39.36 66.77
CA ILE A 240 -27.05 -40.55 67.03
C ILE A 240 -26.37 -41.50 68.03
N ALA A 241 -25.05 -41.70 67.89
CA ALA A 241 -24.29 -42.52 68.82
C ALA A 241 -24.30 -41.92 70.25
N LYS A 242 -24.15 -40.59 70.36
CA LYS A 242 -24.21 -39.88 71.64
C LYS A 242 -25.61 -39.87 72.25
N GLU A 243 -26.67 -39.66 71.45
CA GLU A 243 -28.05 -39.78 71.92
C GLU A 243 -28.40 -41.20 72.38
N LYS A 244 -27.83 -42.23 71.73
CA LYS A 244 -28.02 -43.63 72.12
C LYS A 244 -27.26 -43.96 73.39
N GLU A 245 -26.06 -43.42 73.57
CA GLU A 245 -25.27 -43.51 74.80
C GLU A 245 -26.03 -42.82 75.95
N GLU A 246 -26.51 -41.60 75.73
CA GLU A 246 -27.32 -40.85 76.68
C GLU A 246 -28.64 -41.58 77.00
N LYS A 247 -29.35 -42.14 76.01
CA LYS A 247 -30.55 -42.96 76.26
C LYS A 247 -30.22 -44.24 77.02
N ALA A 248 -29.09 -44.88 76.74
CA ALA A 248 -28.65 -46.07 77.46
C ALA A 248 -28.25 -45.74 78.90
N GLU A 249 -27.66 -44.57 79.13
CA GLU A 249 -27.28 -44.04 80.43
C GLU A 249 -28.50 -43.55 81.22
N ILE A 250 -29.47 -42.89 80.59
CA ILE A 250 -30.78 -42.59 81.18
C ILE A 250 -31.50 -43.89 81.52
N ALA A 251 -31.53 -44.88 80.62
CA ALA A 251 -32.14 -46.17 80.89
C ALA A 251 -31.36 -47.00 81.93
N SER A 252 -30.04 -46.78 82.09
CA SER A 252 -29.23 -47.41 83.14
C SER A 252 -29.45 -46.70 84.46
N LEU A 253 -29.61 -45.38 84.48
CA LEU A 253 -29.97 -44.56 85.64
C LEU A 253 -31.42 -44.80 86.08
N GLU A 254 -32.35 -45.01 85.16
CA GLU A 254 -33.72 -45.42 85.45
C GLU A 254 -33.76 -46.86 85.94
N ARG A 255 -32.98 -47.77 85.34
CA ARG A 255 -32.81 -49.13 85.87
C ARG A 255 -32.06 -49.14 87.19
N ALA A 256 -31.12 -48.24 87.44
CA ALA A 256 -30.41 -48.11 88.70
C ALA A 256 -31.32 -47.48 89.75
N LYS A 257 -32.12 -46.45 89.42
CA LYS A 257 -33.19 -45.94 90.31
C LYS A 257 -34.24 -46.99 90.58
N ALA A 258 -34.67 -47.76 89.57
CA ALA A 258 -35.60 -48.87 89.74
C ALA A 258 -34.96 -50.05 90.50
N SER A 259 -33.65 -50.25 90.36
CA SER A 259 -32.83 -51.21 91.09
C SER A 259 -32.57 -50.74 92.50
N ASP A 260 -32.44 -49.44 92.79
CA ASP A 260 -32.25 -48.87 94.11
C ASP A 260 -33.60 -48.89 94.85
N VAL A 261 -34.68 -48.52 94.17
CA VAL A 261 -36.06 -48.69 94.67
C VAL A 261 -36.36 -50.17 94.89
N ARG A 262 -35.93 -51.06 93.98
CA ARG A 262 -36.01 -52.51 94.19
C ARG A 262 -35.11 -52.94 95.31
N ASP A 263 -33.83 -52.60 95.40
CA ASP A 263 -32.84 -53.03 96.38
C ASP A 263 -33.13 -52.45 97.77
N ILE A 264 -33.82 -51.33 97.87
CA ILE A 264 -34.46 -50.88 99.11
C ILE A 264 -35.60 -51.85 99.48
N ASN A 265 -36.45 -52.23 98.52
CA ASN A 265 -37.47 -53.28 98.68
C ASN A 265 -36.89 -54.71 98.85
N THR A 266 -35.70 -54.97 98.30
CA THR A 266 -35.04 -56.27 98.21
C THR A 266 -34.11 -56.41 99.38
N ARG A 267 -33.48 -55.39 99.96
CA ARG A 267 -32.86 -55.46 101.31
C ARG A 267 -33.93 -55.78 102.35
N VAL A 268 -35.13 -55.24 102.17
CA VAL A 268 -36.34 -55.62 102.93
C VAL A 268 -36.75 -57.10 102.70
N GLN A 269 -36.45 -57.71 101.54
CA GLN A 269 -36.74 -59.12 101.18
C GLN A 269 -35.53 -60.09 101.27
N SER A 270 -34.29 -59.62 101.30
CA SER A 270 -33.03 -60.37 101.21
C SER A 270 -32.38 -60.46 102.59
N TYR A 271 -32.74 -59.60 103.54
CA TYR A 271 -32.74 -60.05 104.93
C TYR A 271 -33.61 -61.31 105.12
N LYS A 272 -34.65 -61.53 104.27
CA LYS A 272 -35.50 -62.72 104.37
C LYS A 272 -35.02 -63.93 103.55
N ALA A 273 -34.27 -63.74 102.46
CA ALA A 273 -33.94 -64.82 101.52
C ALA A 273 -32.43 -65.17 101.42
N THR A 274 -31.50 -64.31 101.89
CA THR A 274 -30.05 -64.63 101.94
C THR A 274 -29.71 -65.66 103.04
N ILE A 275 -30.69 -65.99 103.89
CA ILE A 275 -30.73 -67.20 104.73
C ILE A 275 -30.88 -68.47 103.87
N LYS A 276 -31.47 -68.34 102.68
CA LYS A 276 -32.04 -69.44 101.90
C LYS A 276 -31.46 -69.50 100.50
N ASN A 277 -30.14 -69.33 100.37
CA ASN A 277 -29.32 -70.35 99.72
C ASN A 277 -28.05 -69.81 99.05
N PHE A 278 -27.01 -69.48 99.81
CA PHE A 278 -26.11 -70.54 100.34
C PHE A 278 -26.19 -71.91 99.65
N GLU A 279 -27.33 -72.55 99.54
CA GLU A 279 -27.38 -73.93 99.11
C GLU A 279 -27.27 -74.14 97.61
N LYS A 280 -27.60 -73.16 96.76
CA LYS A 280 -27.69 -73.46 95.35
C LYS A 280 -27.58 -72.17 94.57
N LYS A 281 -26.59 -71.97 93.77
CA LYS A 281 -25.71 -72.89 93.11
C LYS A 281 -24.75 -71.89 92.47
N ILE A 282 -23.49 -72.20 92.42
CA ILE A 282 -23.08 -72.95 91.24
C ILE A 282 -23.70 -72.26 90.02
N ALA A 283 -22.87 -71.47 89.36
CA ALA A 283 -22.06 -72.17 88.38
C ALA A 283 -22.99 -72.90 87.42
N GLU A 284 -23.60 -72.11 86.57
CA GLU A 284 -23.82 -72.54 85.21
C GLU A 284 -23.75 -71.21 84.45
N HIS A 285 -22.52 -70.82 84.16
CA HIS A 285 -22.04 -70.85 82.79
C HIS A 285 -22.75 -69.79 81.94
N THR A 286 -22.10 -68.64 81.74
CA THR A 286 -21.34 -68.35 80.51
C THR A 286 -22.15 -68.52 79.21
N ALA A 287 -22.50 -67.40 78.58
CA ALA A 287 -22.69 -67.24 77.13
C ALA A 287 -22.88 -65.74 76.83
N ARG A 288 -21.83 -65.00 76.44
CA ARG A 288 -21.34 -64.70 75.06
C ARG A 288 -21.96 -63.43 74.43
N GLU A 289 -21.12 -62.40 74.31
CA GLU A 289 -20.71 -61.61 73.10
C GLU A 289 -21.70 -61.46 71.91
N ALA A 290 -21.77 -60.38 71.12
CA ALA A 290 -20.92 -59.20 70.88
C ALA A 290 -21.61 -58.17 69.94
N ASN A 291 -20.95 -57.01 69.83
CA ASN A 291 -20.59 -56.33 68.57
C ASN A 291 -21.32 -55.03 68.18
N SER A 292 -20.54 -53.93 68.07
CA SER A 292 -20.57 -52.95 66.97
C SER A 292 -19.42 -51.94 67.11
N GLN A 293 -18.23 -52.30 66.60
CA GLN A 293 -17.07 -51.39 66.43
C GLN A 293 -16.55 -51.43 64.97
N SER A 294 -17.38 -51.74 63.97
CA SER A 294 -16.93 -51.88 62.57
C SER A 294 -17.42 -50.79 61.61
N ILE A 295 -18.11 -49.75 62.09
CA ILE A 295 -18.62 -48.66 61.22
C ILE A 295 -17.76 -47.39 61.35
N ARG A 296 -17.10 -47.16 62.51
CA ARG A 296 -16.29 -45.96 62.71
C ARG A 296 -14.97 -45.96 61.94
N SER A 297 -14.24 -47.08 61.90
CA SER A 297 -12.91 -47.09 61.27
C SER A 297 -12.96 -47.07 59.73
N SER A 298 -14.07 -47.48 59.10
CA SER A 298 -14.16 -47.44 57.63
C SER A 298 -14.45 -46.04 57.11
N LEU A 299 -15.17 -45.22 57.87
CA LEU A 299 -15.52 -43.85 57.49
C LEU A 299 -14.36 -42.87 57.73
N GLU A 300 -13.56 -43.07 58.79
CA GLU A 300 -12.37 -42.23 59.05
C GLU A 300 -11.27 -42.43 58.00
N LEU A 301 -10.99 -43.68 57.61
CA LEU A 301 -9.99 -43.98 56.57
C LEU A 301 -10.39 -43.44 55.19
N GLN A 302 -11.68 -43.45 54.86
CA GLN A 302 -12.18 -42.91 53.58
C GLN A 302 -12.09 -41.39 53.52
N LEU A 303 -12.25 -40.69 54.64
CA LEU A 303 -12.13 -39.23 54.71
C LEU A 303 -10.68 -38.74 54.58
N GLU A 304 -9.72 -39.50 55.11
CA GLU A 304 -8.31 -39.16 55.06
C GLU A 304 -7.73 -39.38 53.64
N GLU A 305 -8.08 -40.48 52.97
CA GLU A 305 -7.74 -40.71 51.55
C GLU A 305 -8.31 -39.63 50.62
N LEU A 306 -9.58 -39.24 50.81
CA LEU A 306 -10.22 -38.19 50.01
C LEU A 306 -9.63 -36.79 50.27
N GLY A 307 -9.11 -36.55 51.49
CA GLY A 307 -8.45 -35.29 51.84
C GLY A 307 -7.08 -35.11 51.19
N GLU A 308 -6.29 -36.18 51.11
CA GLU A 308 -5.00 -36.18 50.41
C GLU A 308 -5.17 -36.04 48.89
N GLU A 309 -6.16 -36.72 48.30
CA GLU A 309 -6.45 -36.61 46.86
C GLU A 309 -6.89 -35.18 46.47
N LYS A 310 -7.59 -34.45 47.36
CA LYS A 310 -7.99 -33.06 47.12
C LYS A 310 -6.80 -32.12 47.01
N ILE A 311 -5.84 -32.23 47.92
CA ILE A 311 -4.68 -31.32 47.98
C ILE A 311 -3.79 -31.50 46.73
N GLU A 312 -3.56 -32.75 46.30
CA GLU A 312 -2.78 -33.04 45.10
C GLU A 312 -3.45 -32.47 43.84
N LYS A 313 -4.79 -32.58 43.74
CA LYS A 313 -5.58 -32.05 42.62
C LYS A 313 -5.63 -30.52 42.60
N GLU A 314 -5.67 -29.84 43.75
CA GLU A 314 -5.63 -28.38 43.85
C GLU A 314 -4.28 -27.79 43.37
N GLU A 315 -3.16 -28.46 43.66
CA GLU A 315 -1.86 -28.05 43.14
C GLU A 315 -1.73 -28.25 41.62
N GLU A 316 -2.28 -29.33 41.08
CA GLU A 316 -2.39 -29.55 39.63
C GLU A 316 -3.28 -28.50 38.94
N LEU A 317 -4.38 -28.11 39.59
CA LEU A 317 -5.30 -27.08 39.11
C LEU A 317 -4.58 -25.73 39.00
N ASN A 318 -3.82 -25.35 40.02
CA ASN A 318 -3.15 -24.05 40.04
C ASN A 318 -2.01 -23.97 39.01
N LYS A 319 -1.31 -25.08 38.76
CA LYS A 319 -0.33 -25.19 37.66
C LYS A 319 -1.02 -25.08 36.30
N SER A 320 -2.13 -25.80 36.09
CA SER A 320 -2.90 -25.77 34.84
C SER A 320 -3.50 -24.38 34.55
N ARG A 321 -3.96 -23.66 35.58
CA ARG A 321 -4.52 -22.31 35.45
C ARG A 321 -3.48 -21.30 35.00
N ASN A 322 -2.29 -21.32 35.60
CA ASN A 322 -1.18 -20.45 35.19
C ASN A 322 -0.68 -20.76 33.77
N GLU A 323 -0.73 -22.04 33.35
CA GLU A 323 -0.41 -22.43 31.98
C GLU A 323 -1.49 -21.98 30.98
N PHE A 324 -2.77 -22.06 31.36
CA PHE A 324 -3.89 -21.56 30.57
C PHE A 324 -3.79 -20.05 30.31
N ASP A 325 -3.55 -19.24 31.36
CA ASP A 325 -3.44 -17.78 31.24
C ASP A 325 -2.26 -17.36 30.34
N ARG A 326 -1.14 -18.10 30.39
CA ARG A 326 0.01 -17.87 29.48
C ARG A 326 -0.35 -18.19 28.04
N LEU A 327 -1.00 -19.33 27.80
CA LEU A 327 -1.39 -19.77 26.46
C LEU A 327 -2.49 -18.88 25.86
N GLU A 328 -3.39 -18.33 26.68
CA GLU A 328 -4.42 -17.39 26.22
C GLU A 328 -3.81 -16.06 25.77
N ASN A 329 -2.84 -15.54 26.53
CA ASN A 329 -2.11 -14.33 26.14
C ASN A 329 -1.28 -14.53 24.86
N ASP A 330 -0.65 -15.69 24.69
CA ASP A 330 0.05 -16.03 23.44
C ASP A 330 -0.92 -16.17 22.26
N LYS A 331 -2.10 -16.76 22.47
CA LYS A 331 -3.15 -16.84 21.46
C LYS A 331 -3.61 -15.45 21.01
N ILE A 332 -3.85 -14.52 21.94
CA ILE A 332 -4.25 -13.14 21.61
C ILE A 332 -3.14 -12.44 20.80
N ARG A 333 -1.87 -12.60 21.20
CA ARG A 333 -0.73 -12.06 20.45
C ARG A 333 -0.66 -12.62 19.03
N HIS A 334 -0.90 -13.92 18.86
CA HIS A 334 -0.92 -14.56 17.54
C HIS A 334 -2.11 -14.13 16.68
N ILE A 335 -3.29 -13.89 17.26
CA ILE A 335 -4.47 -13.34 16.57
C ILE A 335 -4.17 -11.94 16.03
N ASN A 336 -3.59 -11.07 16.84
CA ASN A 336 -3.23 -9.71 16.42
C ASN A 336 -2.17 -9.73 15.29
N ASN A 337 -1.18 -10.62 15.38
CA ASN A 337 -0.19 -10.79 14.32
C ASN A 337 -0.80 -11.33 13.01
N LYS A 338 -1.77 -12.26 13.11
CA LYS A 338 -2.54 -12.75 11.95
C LYS A 338 -3.34 -11.63 11.30
N GLN A 339 -4.00 -10.77 12.08
CA GLN A 339 -4.73 -9.61 11.53
C GLN A 339 -3.81 -8.63 10.79
N ASN A 340 -2.60 -8.42 11.29
CA ASN A 340 -1.60 -7.59 10.61
C ASN A 340 -1.12 -8.22 9.29
N ALA A 341 -0.93 -9.55 9.24
CA ALA A 341 -0.60 -10.26 8.01
C ALA A 341 -1.76 -10.26 7.00
N ILE A 342 -3.01 -10.37 7.46
CA ILE A 342 -4.19 -10.25 6.59
C ILE A 342 -4.25 -8.85 5.96
N ARG A 343 -3.95 -7.79 6.73
CA ARG A 343 -3.90 -6.41 6.20
C ARG A 343 -2.81 -6.23 5.15
N SER A 344 -1.63 -6.84 5.33
CA SER A 344 -0.57 -6.77 4.32
C SER A 344 -0.91 -7.57 3.05
N MET A 345 -1.59 -8.71 3.19
CA MET A 345 -2.13 -9.46 2.06
C MET A 345 -3.17 -8.64 1.28
N ASP A 346 -4.05 -7.91 1.96
CA ASP A 346 -5.08 -7.08 1.33
C ASP A 346 -4.47 -5.94 0.49
N ILE A 347 -3.34 -5.37 0.95
CA ILE A 347 -2.56 -4.37 0.20
C ILE A 347 -1.93 -4.99 -1.07
N ALA A 348 -1.38 -6.20 -0.95
CA ALA A 348 -0.81 -6.91 -2.11
C ALA A 348 -1.90 -7.31 -3.11
N GLN A 349 -3.08 -7.71 -2.63
CA GLN A 349 -4.23 -8.06 -3.46
C GLN A 349 -4.73 -6.86 -4.27
N LYS A 350 -4.80 -5.68 -3.65
CA LYS A 350 -5.13 -4.42 -4.38
C LYS A 350 -4.17 -4.12 -5.53
N LYS A 351 -2.87 -4.39 -5.36
CA LYS A 351 -1.88 -4.24 -6.45
C LYS A 351 -2.13 -5.24 -7.59
N ILE A 352 -2.52 -6.48 -7.27
CA ILE A 352 -2.87 -7.50 -8.27
C ILE A 352 -4.13 -7.09 -9.05
N ASP A 353 -5.15 -6.58 -8.36
CA ASP A 353 -6.39 -6.15 -9.01
C ASP A 353 -6.16 -4.92 -9.91
N GLN A 354 -5.27 -4.01 -9.50
CA GLN A 354 -4.83 -2.90 -10.35
C GLN A 354 -4.17 -3.38 -11.64
N GLN A 355 -3.34 -4.42 -11.58
CA GLN A 355 -2.72 -5.02 -12.77
C GLN A 355 -3.73 -5.78 -13.65
N ARG A 356 -4.73 -6.43 -13.06
CA ARG A 356 -5.84 -7.07 -13.81
C ARG A 356 -6.69 -6.08 -14.58
N ASN A 357 -6.94 -4.91 -14.01
CA ASN A 357 -7.67 -3.84 -14.71
C ASN A 357 -6.92 -3.38 -15.96
N ASN A 358 -5.59 -3.24 -15.90
CA ASN A 358 -4.77 -2.90 -17.07
C ASN A 358 -4.87 -3.97 -18.18
N ILE A 359 -4.91 -5.26 -17.82
CA ILE A 359 -5.08 -6.36 -18.79
C ILE A 359 -6.47 -6.32 -19.43
N THR A 360 -7.51 -6.04 -18.64
CA THR A 360 -8.89 -5.90 -19.13
C THR A 360 -9.01 -4.73 -20.10
N GLU A 361 -8.33 -3.62 -19.81
CA GLU A 361 -8.25 -2.46 -20.70
C GLU A 361 -7.60 -2.83 -22.05
N LEU A 362 -6.49 -3.57 -22.03
CA LEU A 362 -5.81 -4.07 -23.24
C LEU A 362 -6.68 -5.06 -24.05
N GLN A 363 -7.44 -5.92 -23.38
CA GLN A 363 -8.41 -6.81 -24.05
C GLN A 363 -9.59 -6.03 -24.66
N SER A 364 -10.03 -4.96 -24.00
CA SER A 364 -11.09 -4.10 -24.51
C SER A 364 -10.66 -3.34 -25.79
N LEU A 365 -9.38 -3.00 -25.90
CA LEU A 365 -8.77 -2.40 -27.09
C LEU A 365 -8.68 -3.38 -28.27
N LYS A 366 -8.57 -4.69 -27.98
CA LYS A 366 -8.66 -5.76 -29.00
C LYS A 366 -10.06 -5.92 -29.58
N SER A 367 -11.10 -5.76 -28.75
CA SER A 367 -12.51 -5.90 -29.15
C SER A 367 -13.01 -4.69 -29.95
N ASN A 368 -12.61 -3.47 -29.56
CA ASN A 368 -12.99 -2.27 -30.30
C ASN A 368 -11.85 -1.23 -30.29
N ARG A 369 -11.19 -1.06 -31.45
CA ARG A 369 -10.05 -0.15 -31.63
C ARG A 369 -10.40 1.31 -31.31
N LEU A 370 -11.67 1.71 -31.42
CA LEU A 370 -12.12 3.07 -31.07
C LEU A 370 -11.89 3.40 -29.58
N ARG A 371 -11.77 2.38 -28.72
CA ARG A 371 -11.45 2.57 -27.30
C ARG A 371 -10.04 3.12 -27.05
N ALA A 372 -9.15 3.06 -28.05
CA ALA A 372 -7.83 3.67 -27.97
C ALA A 372 -7.88 5.20 -27.85
N TYR A 373 -8.97 5.82 -28.29
CA TYR A 373 -9.21 7.26 -28.16
C TYR A 373 -9.97 7.63 -26.87
N GLY A 374 -10.37 6.62 -26.09
CA GLY A 374 -11.09 6.74 -24.81
C GLY A 374 -12.05 5.55 -24.60
N GLN A 375 -12.13 5.05 -23.36
CA GLN A 375 -12.88 3.82 -23.02
C GLN A 375 -14.33 3.81 -23.51
N TYR A 376 -15.02 4.97 -23.46
CA TYR A 376 -16.43 5.12 -23.81
C TYR A 376 -16.68 5.82 -25.16
N VAL A 377 -15.65 5.94 -26.00
CA VAL A 377 -15.77 6.57 -27.33
C VAL A 377 -16.84 5.91 -28.21
N PRO A 378 -16.94 4.56 -28.30
CA PRO A 378 -17.99 3.92 -29.10
C PRO A 378 -19.40 4.39 -28.70
N GLU A 379 -19.66 4.43 -27.40
CA GLU A 379 -20.95 4.80 -26.82
C GLU A 379 -21.23 6.30 -27.01
N VAL A 380 -20.20 7.15 -26.93
CA VAL A 380 -20.31 8.58 -27.27
C VAL A 380 -20.69 8.78 -28.73
N LEU A 381 -20.10 8.01 -29.65
CA LEU A 381 -20.43 8.11 -31.08
C LEU A 381 -21.87 7.70 -31.36
N GLU A 382 -22.38 6.68 -30.67
CA GLU A 382 -23.81 6.34 -30.73
C GLU A 382 -24.71 7.45 -30.20
N ASP A 383 -24.35 8.06 -29.07
CA ASP A 383 -25.14 9.15 -28.46
C ASP A 383 -25.14 10.40 -29.36
N ILE A 384 -24.02 10.69 -30.04
CA ILE A 384 -23.93 11.77 -31.03
C ILE A 384 -24.86 11.48 -32.21
N GLU A 385 -24.89 10.24 -32.70
CA GLU A 385 -25.71 9.86 -33.85
C GLU A 385 -27.22 9.89 -33.53
N LYS A 386 -27.60 9.59 -32.28
CA LYS A 386 -29.00 9.64 -31.80
C LYS A 386 -29.51 11.05 -31.53
N GLU A 387 -28.64 12.00 -31.26
CA GLU A 387 -29.01 13.38 -30.95
C GLU A 387 -29.39 14.15 -32.23
N THR A 388 -30.55 14.82 -32.24
CA THR A 388 -31.10 15.47 -33.44
C THR A 388 -30.94 16.99 -33.43
N ARG A 389 -30.58 17.60 -32.30
CA ARG A 389 -30.49 19.06 -32.13
C ARG A 389 -29.22 19.69 -32.72
N TRP A 390 -28.36 18.89 -33.36
CA TRP A 390 -27.16 19.39 -34.01
C TRP A 390 -27.50 20.34 -35.14
N ARG A 391 -26.81 21.49 -35.20
CA ARG A 391 -26.78 22.29 -36.43
C ARG A 391 -25.90 21.62 -37.47
N ARG A 392 -24.71 21.19 -37.03
CA ARG A 392 -23.85 20.26 -37.77
C ARG A 392 -23.33 19.20 -36.80
N LYS A 393 -23.38 17.94 -37.23
CA LYS A 393 -22.91 16.83 -36.41
C LYS A 393 -21.41 16.97 -36.09
N PRO A 394 -21.00 16.72 -34.84
CA PRO A 394 -19.60 16.69 -34.47
C PRO A 394 -18.80 15.65 -35.25
N VAL A 395 -17.57 15.99 -35.62
CA VAL A 395 -16.64 15.06 -36.27
C VAL A 395 -15.52 14.69 -35.29
N GLY A 396 -15.43 13.42 -34.93
CA GLY A 396 -14.36 12.92 -34.06
C GLY A 396 -14.54 11.45 -33.65
N PRO A 397 -13.65 10.90 -32.81
CA PRO A 397 -12.36 11.50 -32.46
C PRO A 397 -11.48 11.65 -33.72
N LEU A 398 -10.72 12.74 -33.87
CA LEU A 398 -10.05 13.06 -35.15
C LEU A 398 -9.14 11.93 -35.64
N GLY A 399 -8.49 11.23 -34.71
CA GLY A 399 -7.57 10.14 -35.04
C GLY A 399 -8.23 8.93 -35.71
N ARG A 400 -9.57 8.83 -35.69
CA ARG A 400 -10.32 7.83 -36.46
C ARG A 400 -10.19 8.04 -37.97
N TYR A 401 -10.05 9.28 -38.41
CA TYR A 401 -10.03 9.68 -39.82
C TYR A 401 -8.61 9.84 -40.37
N VAL A 402 -7.61 9.35 -39.63
CA VAL A 402 -6.19 9.53 -39.95
C VAL A 402 -5.48 8.18 -39.91
N LYS A 403 -4.85 7.80 -41.02
CA LYS A 403 -4.01 6.60 -41.13
C LYS A 403 -2.55 6.96 -41.34
N LEU A 404 -1.65 6.18 -40.74
CA LEU A 404 -0.21 6.36 -40.88
C LEU A 404 0.35 5.45 -41.97
N LYS A 405 0.95 6.04 -43.01
CA LYS A 405 1.58 5.31 -44.13
C LYS A 405 2.92 4.68 -43.72
N TYR A 406 3.72 5.41 -42.94
CA TYR A 406 5.09 5.01 -42.58
C TYR A 406 5.19 4.61 -41.10
N GLN A 407 5.17 3.30 -40.83
CA GLN A 407 5.12 2.74 -39.46
C GLN A 407 6.37 3.02 -38.62
N GLU A 408 7.52 3.27 -39.25
CA GLU A 408 8.76 3.67 -38.56
C GLU A 408 8.61 4.99 -37.77
N TYR A 409 7.65 5.85 -38.13
CA TYR A 409 7.36 7.09 -37.43
C TYR A 409 6.21 6.95 -36.40
N ARG A 410 5.74 5.74 -36.08
CA ARG A 410 4.58 5.51 -35.20
C ARG A 410 4.66 6.29 -33.90
N ASP A 411 5.72 6.09 -33.14
CA ASP A 411 5.90 6.74 -31.83
C ASP A 411 5.97 8.26 -31.97
N THR A 412 6.56 8.74 -33.06
CA THR A 412 6.64 10.16 -33.40
C THR A 412 5.24 10.72 -33.68
N MET A 413 4.41 10.01 -34.43
CA MET A 413 3.03 10.43 -34.74
C MET A 413 2.12 10.44 -33.51
N GLU A 414 2.27 9.47 -32.61
CA GLU A 414 1.52 9.43 -31.35
C GLU A 414 1.76 10.69 -30.51
N ILE A 415 2.98 11.24 -30.58
CA ILE A 415 3.37 12.42 -29.83
C ILE A 415 3.01 13.71 -30.56
N VAL A 416 3.36 13.81 -31.86
CA VAL A 416 3.14 15.01 -32.67
C VAL A 416 1.64 15.33 -32.77
N LEU A 417 0.81 14.31 -32.99
CA LEU A 417 -0.64 14.48 -33.08
C LEU A 417 -1.29 14.45 -31.69
N GLY A 418 -0.76 13.64 -30.76
CA GLY A 418 -1.05 13.75 -29.33
C GLY A 418 -2.54 13.77 -29.00
N ARG A 419 -2.96 14.82 -28.26
CA ARG A 419 -4.35 15.01 -27.85
C ARG A 419 -5.31 15.34 -29.00
N TYR A 420 -4.81 15.82 -30.15
CA TYR A 420 -5.68 16.11 -31.31
C TYR A 420 -6.33 14.84 -31.84
N LEU A 421 -5.66 13.69 -31.72
CA LEU A 421 -6.25 12.41 -32.13
C LEU A 421 -7.51 12.05 -31.34
N ASN A 422 -7.65 12.53 -30.10
CA ASN A 422 -8.81 12.26 -29.26
C ASN A 422 -9.88 13.37 -29.37
N ALA A 423 -9.63 14.41 -30.17
CA ALA A 423 -10.48 15.59 -30.19
C ALA A 423 -11.73 15.40 -31.05
N PHE A 424 -12.76 16.17 -30.74
CA PHE A 424 -13.94 16.32 -31.58
C PHE A 424 -14.00 17.73 -32.14
N LEU A 425 -14.61 17.86 -33.31
CA LEU A 425 -14.74 19.10 -34.05
C LEU A 425 -16.21 19.45 -34.19
N VAL A 426 -16.56 20.68 -33.88
CA VAL A 426 -17.92 21.23 -34.02
C VAL A 426 -17.84 22.59 -34.70
N GLU A 427 -18.91 22.98 -35.38
CA GLU A 427 -18.94 24.25 -36.11
C GLU A 427 -19.38 25.42 -35.23
N HIS A 428 -20.33 25.18 -34.32
CA HIS A 428 -20.96 26.23 -33.53
C HIS A 428 -20.76 26.05 -32.03
N THR A 429 -20.89 27.16 -31.29
CA THR A 429 -20.73 27.16 -29.83
C THR A 429 -21.88 26.41 -29.14
N GLU A 430 -23.07 26.42 -29.73
CA GLU A 430 -24.24 25.66 -29.28
C GLU A 430 -24.00 24.16 -29.37
N ASP A 431 -23.48 23.69 -30.50
CA ASP A 431 -23.11 22.29 -30.71
C ASP A 431 -21.99 21.90 -29.73
N ARG A 432 -21.03 22.78 -29.45
CA ARG A 432 -20.03 22.53 -28.40
C ARG A 432 -20.67 22.25 -27.05
N ARG A 433 -21.65 23.06 -26.63
CA ARG A 433 -22.35 22.85 -25.33
C ARG A 433 -23.07 21.51 -25.32
N LEU A 434 -23.75 21.17 -26.41
CA LEU A 434 -24.47 19.90 -26.54
C LEU A 434 -23.50 18.71 -26.48
N LEU A 435 -22.40 18.74 -27.23
CA LEU A 435 -21.39 17.69 -27.22
C LEU A 435 -20.73 17.52 -25.86
N MET A 436 -20.39 18.62 -25.18
CA MET A 436 -19.85 18.57 -23.83
C MET A 436 -20.83 17.88 -22.87
N SER A 437 -22.14 18.13 -22.99
CA SER A 437 -23.13 17.44 -22.16
C SER A 437 -23.18 15.92 -22.42
N ILE A 438 -22.99 15.48 -23.67
CA ILE A 438 -22.92 14.05 -24.00
C ILE A 438 -21.65 13.42 -23.42
N LEU A 439 -20.50 14.08 -23.61
CA LEU A 439 -19.21 13.63 -23.08
C LEU A 439 -19.22 13.55 -21.55
N GLU A 440 -19.82 14.52 -20.87
CA GLU A 440 -19.96 14.53 -19.40
C GLU A 440 -20.78 13.35 -18.88
N ARG A 441 -21.90 12.99 -19.53
CA ARG A 441 -22.71 11.81 -19.18
C ARG A 441 -21.91 10.50 -19.24
N ARG A 442 -20.90 10.44 -20.11
CA ARG A 442 -19.99 9.28 -20.28
C ARG A 442 -18.66 9.43 -19.55
N ARG A 443 -18.54 10.39 -18.61
CA ARG A 443 -17.33 10.67 -17.81
C ARG A 443 -16.11 11.05 -18.67
N MET A 444 -16.32 11.62 -19.85
CA MET A 444 -15.29 12.05 -20.80
C MET A 444 -15.12 13.58 -20.86
N ARG A 445 -15.27 14.27 -19.72
CA ARG A 445 -15.27 15.75 -19.63
C ARG A 445 -13.98 16.43 -20.11
N ASP A 446 -12.86 15.73 -20.03
CA ASP A 446 -11.53 16.27 -20.36
C ASP A 446 -11.20 16.16 -21.87
N THR A 447 -12.15 15.70 -22.68
CA THR A 447 -12.00 15.55 -24.13
C THR A 447 -11.94 16.91 -24.82
N MET A 448 -10.97 17.08 -25.73
CA MET A 448 -10.82 18.33 -26.47
C MET A 448 -11.95 18.48 -27.51
N VAL A 449 -12.68 19.59 -27.45
CA VAL A 449 -13.68 19.96 -28.47
C VAL A 449 -13.24 21.26 -29.14
N LEU A 450 -12.89 21.17 -30.42
CA LEU A 450 -12.49 22.28 -31.28
C LEU A 450 -13.75 22.91 -31.90
N VAL A 451 -13.87 24.22 -31.80
CA VAL A 451 -14.91 24.99 -32.52
C VAL A 451 -14.25 25.69 -33.68
N ALA A 452 -14.63 25.34 -34.91
CA ALA A 452 -14.10 25.97 -36.11
C ALA A 452 -15.15 25.97 -37.22
N SER A 453 -15.15 26.99 -38.07
CA SER A 453 -15.99 26.98 -39.28
C SER A 453 -15.53 25.91 -40.27
N TYR A 454 -16.45 25.42 -41.10
CA TYR A 454 -16.08 24.56 -42.22
C TYR A 454 -15.39 25.38 -43.32
N ASP A 455 -14.06 25.44 -43.27
CA ASP A 455 -13.22 26.14 -44.24
C ASP A 455 -12.18 25.16 -44.84
N LEU A 456 -12.19 25.05 -46.17
CA LEU A 456 -11.29 24.22 -46.96
C LEU A 456 -10.25 25.07 -47.70
N PHE A 457 -9.64 26.03 -46.99
CA PHE A 457 -8.60 26.89 -47.53
C PHE A 457 -7.46 26.09 -48.19
N ASP A 458 -6.84 26.72 -49.19
CA ASP A 458 -5.66 26.18 -49.84
C ASP A 458 -4.42 26.40 -48.96
N PHE A 459 -3.70 25.30 -48.70
CA PHE A 459 -2.48 25.26 -47.90
C PHE A 459 -1.24 24.93 -48.73
N SER A 460 -1.39 24.70 -50.04
CA SER A 460 -0.32 24.23 -50.94
C SER A 460 0.90 25.15 -50.94
N SER A 461 0.68 26.47 -50.96
CA SER A 461 1.73 27.50 -50.85
C SER A 461 2.55 27.44 -49.55
N GLY A 462 2.00 26.79 -48.52
CA GLY A 462 2.63 26.57 -47.23
C GLY A 462 3.42 25.26 -47.13
N GLU A 463 3.45 24.43 -48.17
CA GLU A 463 4.24 23.20 -48.16
C GLU A 463 5.69 23.44 -48.58
N PRO A 464 6.65 22.65 -48.05
CA PRO A 464 8.01 22.61 -48.55
C PRO A 464 8.09 21.81 -49.86
N ASP A 465 9.26 21.84 -50.51
CA ASP A 465 9.57 21.08 -51.72
C ASP A 465 9.18 19.57 -51.63
N GLU A 466 8.74 18.98 -52.73
CA GLU A 466 8.22 17.60 -52.80
C GLU A 466 9.22 16.54 -52.31
N GLN A 467 10.52 16.80 -52.40
CA GLN A 467 11.56 15.88 -51.96
C GLN A 467 11.54 15.60 -50.43
N TYR A 468 10.89 16.47 -49.65
CA TYR A 468 10.84 16.33 -48.20
C TYR A 468 9.54 15.64 -47.74
N LEU A 469 9.68 14.58 -46.95
CA LEU A 469 8.54 13.93 -46.31
C LEU A 469 8.06 14.81 -45.15
N THR A 470 6.79 15.22 -45.17
CA THR A 470 6.14 15.95 -44.07
C THR A 470 5.20 15.04 -43.27
N VAL A 471 4.81 15.46 -42.07
CA VAL A 471 3.74 14.80 -41.29
C VAL A 471 2.46 14.74 -42.13
N LEU A 472 2.10 15.81 -42.82
CA LEU A 472 0.95 15.82 -43.73
C LEU A 472 1.04 14.72 -44.80
N ARG A 473 2.20 14.59 -45.47
CA ARG A 473 2.41 13.60 -46.55
C ARG A 473 2.51 12.16 -46.02
N ALA A 474 2.98 11.98 -44.79
CA ALA A 474 3.08 10.70 -44.10
C ALA A 474 1.74 10.15 -43.60
N LEU A 475 0.70 10.98 -43.59
CA LEU A 475 -0.64 10.62 -43.17
C LEU A 475 -1.57 10.50 -44.38
N GLU A 476 -2.60 9.69 -44.23
CA GLU A 476 -3.75 9.59 -45.12
C GLU A 476 -4.99 10.04 -44.35
N PHE A 477 -5.81 10.88 -44.97
CA PHE A 477 -6.97 11.50 -44.35
C PHE A 477 -8.25 11.04 -45.06
N GLU A 478 -9.21 10.55 -44.28
CA GLU A 478 -10.54 10.21 -44.78
C GLU A 478 -11.48 11.43 -44.79
N ASP A 479 -11.18 12.45 -43.99
CA ASP A 479 -11.97 13.69 -43.88
C ASP A 479 -11.08 14.93 -44.09
N GLU A 480 -11.44 15.74 -45.10
CA GLU A 480 -10.67 16.93 -45.50
C GLU A 480 -10.76 18.08 -44.47
N TRP A 481 -11.84 18.18 -43.69
CA TRP A 481 -11.98 19.17 -42.62
C TRP A 481 -11.06 18.83 -41.45
N VAL A 482 -11.00 17.56 -41.07
CA VAL A 482 -10.02 17.06 -40.09
C VAL A 482 -8.59 17.38 -40.51
N LYS A 483 -8.26 17.16 -41.79
CA LYS A 483 -6.96 17.53 -42.37
C LYS A 483 -6.66 19.03 -42.20
N ARG A 484 -7.60 19.93 -42.53
CA ARG A 484 -7.40 21.39 -42.36
C ARG A 484 -7.26 21.76 -40.90
N GLN A 485 -8.00 21.13 -39.99
CA GLN A 485 -7.86 21.42 -38.56
C GLN A 485 -6.52 20.97 -37.99
N LEU A 486 -5.96 19.84 -38.44
CA LEU A 486 -4.60 19.47 -38.04
C LEU A 486 -3.54 20.39 -38.68
N ILE A 487 -3.74 20.88 -39.89
CA ILE A 487 -2.91 21.93 -40.50
C ILE A 487 -2.97 23.22 -39.67
N ILE A 488 -4.15 23.72 -39.34
CA ILE A 488 -4.31 24.92 -38.51
C ILE A 488 -3.69 24.71 -37.12
N GLY A 489 -4.06 23.62 -36.45
CA GLY A 489 -3.75 23.37 -35.05
C GLY A 489 -2.31 22.95 -34.78
N LEU A 490 -1.68 22.24 -35.73
CA LEU A 490 -0.35 21.64 -35.57
C LEU A 490 0.65 22.06 -36.66
N ASN A 491 0.22 22.67 -37.76
CA ASN A 491 1.03 22.99 -38.93
C ASN A 491 1.74 21.75 -39.51
N ILE A 492 1.05 20.62 -39.58
CA ILE A 492 1.61 19.32 -40.01
C ILE A 492 2.21 19.34 -41.43
N GLU A 493 1.79 20.28 -42.28
CA GLU A 493 2.31 20.54 -43.61
C GLU A 493 3.74 21.12 -43.59
N LYS A 494 4.12 21.73 -42.46
CA LYS A 494 5.44 22.35 -42.23
C LYS A 494 6.33 21.53 -41.31
N ILE A 495 5.95 20.29 -41.00
CA ILE A 495 6.72 19.41 -40.13
C ILE A 495 7.37 18.30 -40.96
N LEU A 496 8.70 18.29 -41.07
CA LEU A 496 9.45 17.24 -41.76
C LEU A 496 9.62 15.97 -40.93
N LEU A 497 9.80 14.85 -41.63
CA LEU A 497 10.16 13.54 -41.07
C LEU A 497 11.41 13.01 -41.76
N ILE A 498 12.47 12.78 -40.99
CA ILE A 498 13.74 12.27 -41.51
C ILE A 498 14.23 11.18 -40.56
N ALA A 499 14.35 9.95 -41.04
CA ALA A 499 14.59 8.77 -40.20
C ALA A 499 15.88 8.92 -39.38
N GLU A 500 16.97 9.30 -40.05
CA GLU A 500 18.28 9.47 -39.43
C GLU A 500 18.49 10.91 -38.93
N ARG A 501 18.92 11.01 -37.68
CA ARG A 501 19.21 12.29 -37.03
C ARG A 501 20.28 13.10 -37.77
N ALA A 502 21.37 12.48 -38.22
CA ALA A 502 22.48 13.19 -38.86
C ALA A 502 22.00 13.92 -40.13
N LYS A 503 21.20 13.24 -40.96
CA LYS A 503 20.56 13.80 -42.14
C LYS A 503 19.54 14.89 -41.77
N ALA A 504 18.79 14.70 -40.69
CA ALA A 504 17.84 15.70 -40.20
C ALA A 504 18.53 17.02 -39.78
N ASP A 505 19.67 16.91 -39.09
CA ASP A 505 20.49 18.06 -38.67
C ASP A 505 21.12 18.78 -39.86
N GLU A 506 21.50 18.04 -40.91
CA GLU A 506 22.02 18.61 -42.15
C GLU A 506 20.94 19.39 -42.91
N VAL A 507 19.76 18.80 -43.11
CA VAL A 507 18.63 19.44 -43.79
C VAL A 507 18.13 20.66 -43.03
N MET A 508 18.07 20.59 -41.70
CA MET A 508 17.61 21.69 -40.85
C MET A 508 18.70 22.73 -40.53
N LYS A 509 19.88 22.62 -41.15
CA LYS A 509 20.97 23.59 -40.98
C LYS A 509 20.54 24.96 -41.53
N ASN A 510 20.99 26.03 -40.89
CA ASN A 510 20.73 27.43 -41.30
C ASN A 510 19.24 27.81 -41.44
N GLY A 511 18.35 27.22 -40.65
CA GLY A 511 16.92 27.55 -40.63
C GLY A 511 16.04 26.56 -41.37
N GLY A 512 16.63 25.58 -42.05
CA GLY A 512 15.93 24.56 -42.81
C GLY A 512 15.38 25.07 -44.16
N PRO A 513 14.75 24.17 -44.93
CA PRO A 513 14.14 24.54 -46.21
C PRO A 513 13.00 25.56 -46.02
N ALA A 514 12.66 26.28 -47.08
CA ALA A 514 11.48 27.16 -47.08
C ALA A 514 10.22 26.36 -46.68
N ASN A 515 9.30 27.03 -45.99
CA ASN A 515 8.06 26.43 -45.50
C ASN A 515 8.21 25.28 -44.49
N VAL A 516 9.37 25.11 -43.86
CA VAL A 516 9.58 24.15 -42.78
C VAL A 516 9.63 24.84 -41.42
N LYS A 517 8.81 24.38 -40.48
CA LYS A 517 8.78 24.86 -39.08
C LYS A 517 9.54 23.96 -38.11
N SER A 518 9.58 22.66 -38.38
CA SER A 518 10.27 21.68 -37.54
C SER A 518 10.50 20.37 -38.27
N CYS A 519 11.49 19.59 -37.86
CA CYS A 519 11.68 18.22 -38.30
C CYS A 519 11.56 17.26 -37.11
N PHE A 520 11.12 16.02 -37.33
CA PHE A 520 11.21 14.94 -36.36
C PHE A 520 11.90 13.72 -36.94
N THR A 521 12.59 12.96 -36.08
CA THR A 521 13.19 11.67 -36.44
C THR A 521 12.24 10.53 -36.12
N ALA A 522 12.51 9.34 -36.66
CA ALA A 522 11.75 8.12 -36.36
C ALA A 522 11.73 7.79 -34.84
N GLN A 523 12.78 8.20 -34.12
CA GLN A 523 12.95 8.00 -32.69
C GLN A 523 12.26 9.09 -31.84
N ALA A 524 11.28 9.82 -32.40
CA ALA A 524 10.53 10.88 -31.73
C ALA A 524 11.40 12.03 -31.19
N GLN A 525 12.48 12.37 -31.89
CA GLN A 525 13.30 13.53 -31.58
C GLN A 525 12.95 14.65 -32.52
N ARG A 526 12.68 15.85 -31.98
CA ARG A 526 12.55 17.06 -32.79
C ARG A 526 13.93 17.57 -33.19
N VAL A 527 14.11 17.94 -34.44
CA VAL A 527 15.37 18.46 -35.00
C VAL A 527 15.10 19.80 -35.69
N GLY A 528 15.87 20.82 -35.29
CA GLY A 528 15.82 22.15 -35.88
C GLY A 528 14.66 23.03 -35.40
N SER A 529 14.96 24.31 -35.21
CA SER A 529 13.99 25.38 -34.96
C SER A 529 14.40 26.61 -35.77
N ALA A 530 13.44 27.48 -36.11
CA ALA A 530 13.64 28.72 -36.87
C ALA A 530 14.70 29.68 -36.28
N ARG A 531 15.22 29.42 -35.07
CA ARG A 531 16.28 30.18 -34.40
C ARG A 531 17.49 29.33 -33.95
N GLY A 532 17.77 28.21 -34.61
CA GLY A 532 19.04 27.49 -34.46
C GLY A 532 18.91 26.01 -34.11
N LYS A 533 20.07 25.33 -34.16
CA LYS A 533 20.24 23.88 -33.97
C LYS A 533 19.85 23.45 -32.55
N ARG A 534 18.64 22.91 -32.39
CA ARG A 534 18.20 22.32 -31.12
C ARG A 534 17.50 21.00 -31.39
N VAL A 535 17.97 19.96 -30.72
CA VAL A 535 17.38 18.62 -30.75
C VAL A 535 16.67 18.38 -29.42
N GLU A 536 15.41 17.97 -29.46
CA GLU A 536 14.56 17.76 -28.26
C GLU A 536 13.97 16.34 -28.31
N ALA A 537 14.28 15.50 -27.32
CA ALA A 537 13.63 14.21 -27.16
C ALA A 537 12.26 14.42 -26.49
N LEU A 538 11.20 13.84 -27.07
CA LEU A 538 9.85 14.02 -26.56
C LEU A 538 9.44 12.90 -25.59
N ASN A 539 8.56 13.23 -24.64
CA ASN A 539 7.95 12.23 -23.76
C ASN A 539 7.14 11.22 -24.58
N LYS A 540 7.42 9.94 -24.37
CA LYS A 540 6.69 8.86 -25.03
C LYS A 540 5.23 8.87 -24.61
N TYR A 541 4.34 8.65 -25.56
CA TYR A 541 2.92 8.49 -25.28
C TYR A 541 2.69 7.21 -24.45
N THR A 542 2.09 7.36 -23.28
CA THR A 542 1.84 6.27 -22.31
C THR A 542 0.44 5.69 -22.39
N GLY A 543 -0.44 6.25 -23.22
CA GLY A 543 -1.79 5.74 -23.41
C GLY A 543 -1.87 4.59 -24.43
N PRO A 544 -3.09 4.07 -24.66
CA PRO A 544 -3.33 3.03 -25.67
C PRO A 544 -2.82 3.43 -27.06
N GLN A 545 -1.88 2.68 -27.62
CA GLN A 545 -1.31 3.02 -28.94
C GLN A 545 -2.39 3.00 -30.03
N ARG A 546 -2.60 4.14 -30.71
CA ARG A 546 -3.67 4.39 -31.69
C ARG A 546 -3.25 3.97 -33.10
N PHE A 547 -1.97 4.14 -33.44
CA PHE A 547 -1.40 3.80 -34.74
C PHE A 547 -0.78 2.39 -34.83
N LYS A 548 -0.76 1.61 -33.73
CA LYS A 548 -0.23 0.23 -33.74
C LYS A 548 -1.19 -0.70 -34.49
N GLN A 549 -0.63 -1.53 -35.39
CA GLN A 549 -1.41 -2.42 -36.27
C GLN A 549 -1.61 -3.83 -35.67
N GLU A 550 -0.67 -4.35 -34.87
CA GLU A 550 -0.76 -5.68 -34.25
C GLU A 550 -0.69 -5.61 -32.71
N ILE A 551 -1.75 -6.05 -32.03
CA ILE A 551 -1.86 -6.11 -30.55
C ILE A 551 -1.57 -7.54 -30.04
N ASP A 552 -1.57 -8.54 -30.94
CA ASP A 552 -1.51 -9.96 -30.59
C ASP A 552 -0.16 -10.43 -30.05
N SER A 553 0.96 -9.79 -30.42
CA SER A 553 2.31 -10.14 -29.93
C SER A 553 2.50 -9.78 -28.46
N ASP A 554 1.98 -8.63 -28.03
CA ASP A 554 2.09 -8.13 -26.65
C ASP A 554 1.18 -8.93 -25.72
N ILE A 555 -0.04 -9.26 -26.20
CA ILE A 555 -0.94 -10.18 -25.50
C ILE A 555 -0.27 -11.55 -25.38
N ARG A 556 0.34 -12.09 -26.44
CA ARG A 556 1.07 -13.37 -26.37
C ARG A 556 2.27 -13.32 -25.43
N TYR A 557 3.01 -12.21 -25.37
CA TYR A 557 4.15 -12.05 -24.45
C TYR A 557 3.68 -12.03 -22.98
N ILE A 558 2.65 -11.25 -22.67
CA ILE A 558 2.06 -11.18 -21.32
C ILE A 558 1.37 -12.51 -20.96
N VAL A 559 0.62 -13.13 -21.88
CA VAL A 559 -0.06 -14.42 -21.66
C VAL A 559 0.92 -15.60 -21.57
N CYS A 560 2.01 -15.64 -22.33
CA CYS A 560 2.99 -16.74 -22.23
C CYS A 560 3.88 -16.65 -20.99
N VAL A 561 4.27 -15.45 -20.56
CA VAL A 561 5.17 -15.27 -19.41
C VAL A 561 4.39 -15.19 -18.09
N GLU A 562 3.22 -14.55 -18.07
CA GLU A 562 2.38 -14.40 -16.85
C GLU A 562 1.20 -15.38 -16.80
N GLY A 563 0.71 -15.89 -17.93
CA GLY A 563 -0.34 -16.94 -17.93
C GLY A 563 0.14 -18.26 -17.32
N ARG A 564 1.44 -18.57 -17.42
CA ARG A 564 2.04 -19.70 -16.67
C ARG A 564 2.06 -19.47 -15.15
N ARG A 565 2.09 -18.22 -14.68
CA ARG A 565 2.00 -17.87 -13.25
C ARG A 565 0.57 -17.84 -12.75
N ILE A 566 -0.38 -17.39 -13.57
CA ILE A 566 -1.81 -17.36 -13.23
C ILE A 566 -2.39 -18.78 -13.20
N ILE A 567 -2.02 -19.67 -14.14
CA ILE A 567 -2.47 -21.07 -14.11
C ILE A 567 -1.91 -21.77 -12.86
N LEU A 568 -0.67 -21.50 -12.44
CA LEU A 568 -0.13 -22.07 -11.21
C LEU A 568 -0.85 -21.57 -9.95
N VAL A 569 -1.15 -20.27 -9.88
CA VAL A 569 -1.82 -19.67 -8.70
C VAL A 569 -3.30 -20.08 -8.66
N SER A 570 -4.01 -20.09 -9.79
CA SER A 570 -5.40 -20.55 -9.87
C SER A 570 -5.54 -22.04 -9.55
N PHE A 571 -4.58 -22.88 -9.98
CA PHE A 571 -4.56 -24.30 -9.64
C PHE A 571 -4.29 -24.51 -8.14
N VAL A 572 -3.39 -23.72 -7.54
CA VAL A 572 -3.11 -23.78 -6.09
C VAL A 572 -4.31 -23.28 -5.28
N THR A 573 -4.97 -22.18 -5.67
CA THR A 573 -6.15 -21.66 -4.96
C THR A 573 -7.38 -22.56 -5.07
N SER A 574 -7.59 -23.25 -6.19
CA SER A 574 -8.68 -24.24 -6.29
C SER A 574 -8.41 -25.50 -5.45
N LEU A 575 -7.15 -25.88 -5.28
CA LEU A 575 -6.78 -27.00 -4.40
C LEU A 575 -6.92 -26.66 -2.91
N THR A 576 -6.81 -25.38 -2.50
CA THR A 576 -6.95 -24.98 -1.08
C THR A 576 -8.40 -24.74 -0.64
N ILE A 577 -9.34 -24.54 -1.57
CA ILE A 577 -10.77 -24.37 -1.25
C ILE A 577 -11.51 -25.72 -1.22
N THR A 578 -10.88 -26.80 -1.69
CA THR A 578 -11.49 -28.13 -1.81
C THR A 578 -10.90 -29.18 -0.85
N TYR A 579 -9.97 -28.80 0.04
CA TYR A 579 -9.38 -29.71 1.06
C TYR A 579 -9.31 -29.08 2.44
#